data_AF-Q4BYZ6-F1
#
_entry.id   AF-Q4BYZ6-F1
#
_cell.length_a   1.000
_cell.length_b   1.000
_cell.length_c   1.000
_cell.angle_alpha   90.00
_cell.angle_beta   90.00
_cell.angle_gamma   90.00
#
_symmetry.space_group_name_H-M   'P 1'
#
loop_
_entity.id
_entity.type
_entity.pdbx_description
1 polymer ?
#
loop_
_entity_poly.entity_id
_entity_poly.type
_entity_poly.pdbx_seq_one_letter_code
_entity_poly.pdbx_strand_id
1 'polypeptide(L)'
;MQLTRTGDTTFESYVNLQAVDDNASLESDYTFNNLIYFAPGENNKSVEIELFNDLEIEATENFDLEITSGFGEDNYVVGTQYKTTVDIEDNSPTVEFGAASYTVNEGEGNTIVVQLTRTGDTTFESYVNLQAVDDNASLESDYTFNNLIYFAPGENNKSVEIELFNDREIEATENFDLEITSGFGEDNYVVGTQYKTTVEIEDNDAIIAEVGQITDLNNESQTILLNHNFVNPVIFAQPLSRNGGDSSTIRITDIQSNSFSVQLQETTLKNGNPHDGFHTTETFSFLVVEQGIWELSDGSILEAGNVATDAITTSTGESVDFNNTFANTPVVLTQVQTNNDTTFVRTRQRNGDANGFDFALEEEELYKASGHGTENVAWLAISLGEGNWDGNHFIAGNTGDQVTHNWHTIDFANNFTNAPKFLGNIATFDGPDSSGLRYRNLTNGNVQIMIEEDTSQDNEQNHTTEDINFLALEADGNLTGSVDSLTGLADSQAGTVNADIFVLGDASESFYDNYGQQDYAEISDFDLAQDIIQLHGLADDCYLGSSPTGIDDQGIFLKVAGMEDELVGVVKNTNTLDINSSNFAFV
;
A
#
# COMPACT_ATOMS: atom_id res chain seq x y z
N MET A 1 -50.18 15.90 -22.75
CA MET A 1 -50.61 17.33 -22.67
C MET A 1 -52.13 17.46 -22.46
N GLN A 2 -52.70 18.66 -22.27
CA GLN A 2 -54.14 18.86 -21.99
C GLN A 2 -54.77 19.94 -22.89
N LEU A 3 -55.94 19.63 -23.46
CA LEU A 3 -56.84 20.58 -24.12
C LEU A 3 -57.95 21.03 -23.17
N THR A 4 -58.31 22.31 -23.25
CA THR A 4 -59.38 22.92 -22.44
C THR A 4 -60.49 23.45 -23.33
N ARG A 5 -61.73 23.07 -23.02
CA ARG A 5 -62.95 23.56 -23.66
C ARG A 5 -63.70 24.52 -22.73
N THR A 6 -64.08 25.69 -23.24
CA THR A 6 -64.82 26.71 -22.49
C THR A 6 -66.07 27.17 -23.26
N GLY A 7 -67.03 27.79 -22.59
CA GLY A 7 -68.29 28.23 -23.20
C GLY A 7 -69.43 27.23 -22.99
N ASP A 8 -70.26 27.01 -24.01
CA ASP A 8 -71.34 26.01 -23.95
C ASP A 8 -70.79 24.60 -24.19
N THR A 9 -70.76 23.78 -23.15
CA THR A 9 -70.25 22.40 -23.20
C THR A 9 -71.36 21.35 -23.20
N THR A 10 -72.62 21.75 -23.41
CA THR A 10 -73.77 20.84 -23.34
C THR A 10 -73.85 19.83 -24.49
N PHE A 11 -73.10 20.05 -25.57
CA PHE A 11 -72.99 19.14 -26.70
C PHE A 11 -71.60 18.50 -26.77
N GLU A 12 -71.50 17.38 -27.46
CA GLU A 12 -70.20 16.80 -27.78
C GLU A 12 -69.43 17.67 -28.78
N SER A 13 -68.10 17.58 -28.79
CA SER A 13 -67.26 18.27 -29.77
C SER A 13 -66.10 17.38 -30.19
N TYR A 14 -65.72 17.47 -31.46
CA TYR A 14 -64.59 16.75 -32.03
C TYR A 14 -63.56 17.79 -32.46
N VAL A 15 -62.49 17.94 -31.69
CA VAL A 15 -61.46 18.95 -31.90
C VAL A 15 -60.35 18.33 -32.76
N ASN A 16 -60.01 18.99 -33.87
CA ASN A 16 -58.92 18.55 -34.73
C ASN A 16 -57.59 19.14 -34.26
N LEU A 17 -56.58 18.29 -34.23
CA LEU A 17 -55.19 18.65 -34.00
C LEU A 17 -54.39 18.39 -35.27
N GLN A 18 -53.43 19.27 -35.53
CA GLN A 18 -52.46 19.11 -36.60
C GLN A 18 -51.08 19.31 -36.00
N ALA A 19 -50.16 18.41 -36.34
CA ALA A 19 -48.75 18.66 -36.14
C ALA A 19 -48.17 19.47 -37.31
N VAL A 20 -47.30 20.41 -36.97
CA VAL A 20 -46.43 21.11 -37.89
C VAL A 20 -45.01 20.76 -37.49
N ASP A 21 -44.46 19.76 -38.17
CA ASP A 21 -43.10 19.27 -38.00
C ASP A 21 -42.09 20.42 -38.21
N ASP A 22 -41.08 20.49 -37.33
CA ASP A 22 -39.87 21.29 -37.57
C ASP A 22 -38.71 20.34 -37.88
N ASN A 23 -37.99 19.87 -36.85
CA ASN A 23 -36.99 18.81 -36.98
C ASN A 23 -37.48 17.43 -36.49
N ALA A 24 -38.53 17.34 -35.66
CA ALA A 24 -39.21 16.07 -35.38
C ALA A 24 -40.28 15.77 -36.44
N SER A 25 -40.33 14.52 -36.89
CA SER A 25 -41.18 13.97 -37.94
C SER A 25 -42.24 12.97 -37.42
N LEU A 26 -43.49 13.15 -37.85
CA LEU A 26 -44.58 12.24 -37.50
C LEU A 26 -44.37 10.81 -38.05
N GLU A 27 -44.65 9.80 -37.23
CA GLU A 27 -44.43 8.36 -37.46
C GLU A 27 -42.95 7.92 -37.51
N SER A 28 -42.01 8.85 -37.38
CA SER A 28 -40.59 8.55 -37.12
C SER A 28 -40.32 8.71 -35.63
N ASP A 29 -40.60 9.90 -35.08
CA ASP A 29 -40.12 10.29 -33.74
C ASP A 29 -41.30 10.35 -32.76
N TYR A 30 -42.51 10.59 -33.28
CA TYR A 30 -43.73 10.59 -32.48
C TYR A 30 -44.99 10.22 -33.27
N THR A 31 -46.05 9.84 -32.55
CA THR A 31 -47.41 9.73 -33.10
C THR A 31 -48.47 10.18 -32.08
N PHE A 32 -49.65 10.56 -32.55
CA PHE A 32 -50.75 10.98 -31.69
C PHE A 32 -52.12 10.85 -32.38
N ASN A 33 -53.19 10.79 -31.58
CA ASN A 33 -54.54 10.84 -32.12
C ASN A 33 -54.95 12.28 -32.49
N ASN A 34 -55.19 12.53 -33.77
CA ASN A 34 -55.49 13.86 -34.31
C ASN A 34 -56.94 14.33 -34.10
N LEU A 35 -57.85 13.45 -33.65
CA LEU A 35 -59.26 13.79 -33.42
C LEU A 35 -59.64 13.56 -31.96
N ILE A 36 -59.87 14.65 -31.23
CA ILE A 36 -60.13 14.60 -29.80
C ILE A 36 -61.61 14.78 -29.49
N TYR A 37 -62.21 13.75 -28.89
CA TYR A 37 -63.62 13.75 -28.49
C TYR A 37 -63.83 14.32 -27.09
N PHE A 38 -64.62 15.39 -27.02
CA PHE A 38 -65.19 15.91 -25.79
C PHE A 38 -66.65 15.45 -25.66
N ALA A 39 -66.95 14.69 -24.60
CA ALA A 39 -68.32 14.35 -24.27
C ALA A 39 -69.09 15.59 -23.77
N PRO A 40 -70.44 15.59 -23.79
CA PRO A 40 -71.24 16.63 -23.14
C PRO A 40 -70.80 16.85 -21.67
N GLY A 41 -70.52 18.11 -21.31
CA GLY A 41 -70.08 18.54 -19.98
C GLY A 41 -68.59 18.36 -19.69
N GLU A 42 -67.82 17.74 -20.60
CA GLU A 42 -66.37 17.57 -20.44
C GLU A 42 -65.64 18.89 -20.78
N ASN A 43 -64.81 19.39 -19.87
CA ASN A 43 -64.12 20.67 -20.05
C ASN A 43 -62.63 20.51 -20.31
N ASN A 44 -62.05 19.34 -20.03
CA ASN A 44 -60.63 19.07 -20.28
C ASN A 44 -60.48 17.69 -20.91
N LYS A 45 -59.55 17.56 -21.85
CA LYS A 45 -59.16 16.27 -22.43
C LYS A 45 -57.64 16.16 -22.48
N SER A 46 -57.10 15.02 -22.10
CA SER A 46 -55.69 14.74 -22.31
C SER A 46 -55.46 14.38 -23.77
N VAL A 47 -54.34 14.83 -24.31
CA VAL A 47 -53.77 14.36 -25.57
C VAL A 47 -52.51 13.59 -25.22
N GLU A 48 -52.49 12.33 -25.62
CA GLU A 48 -51.37 11.41 -25.49
C GLU A 48 -50.55 11.50 -26.78
N ILE A 49 -49.25 11.72 -26.61
CA ILE A 49 -48.26 11.68 -27.68
C ILE A 49 -47.40 10.47 -27.33
N GLU A 50 -47.34 9.51 -28.24
CA GLU A 50 -46.44 8.36 -28.15
C GLU A 50 -45.12 8.77 -28.82
N LEU A 51 -43.99 8.54 -28.14
CA LEU A 51 -42.65 8.80 -28.67
C LEU A 51 -42.04 7.48 -29.13
N PHE A 52 -41.29 7.50 -30.22
CA PHE A 52 -40.51 6.38 -30.69
C PHE A 52 -39.07 6.55 -30.21
N ASN A 53 -38.54 5.52 -29.55
CA ASN A 53 -37.19 5.51 -29.02
C ASN A 53 -36.33 4.60 -29.88
N ASP A 54 -35.14 5.05 -30.25
CA ASP A 54 -34.16 4.24 -30.97
C ASP A 54 -32.75 4.37 -30.37
N LEU A 55 -31.72 4.16 -31.18
CA LEU A 55 -30.30 4.16 -30.78
C LEU A 55 -29.49 5.24 -31.50
N GLU A 56 -30.13 6.03 -32.36
CA GLU A 56 -29.44 7.11 -33.05
C GLU A 56 -29.23 8.27 -32.08
N ILE A 57 -28.02 8.84 -32.09
CA ILE A 57 -27.73 10.02 -31.28
C ILE A 57 -28.28 11.24 -32.01
N GLU A 58 -29.23 11.93 -31.37
CA GLU A 58 -29.98 13.02 -31.97
C GLU A 58 -29.83 14.31 -31.16
N ALA A 59 -29.95 15.45 -31.83
CA ALA A 59 -30.12 16.72 -31.13
C ALA A 59 -31.57 16.84 -30.64
N THR A 60 -31.84 17.72 -29.66
CA THR A 60 -33.23 18.03 -29.28
C THR A 60 -34.07 18.39 -30.51
N GLU A 61 -35.12 17.62 -30.72
CA GLU A 61 -36.06 17.81 -31.81
C GLU A 61 -37.34 18.48 -31.32
N ASN A 62 -38.11 19.06 -32.21
CA ASN A 62 -39.36 19.69 -31.86
C ASN A 62 -40.38 19.65 -33.00
N PHE A 63 -41.65 19.73 -32.60
CA PHE A 63 -42.78 19.96 -33.49
C PHE A 63 -43.80 20.86 -32.81
N ASP A 64 -44.60 21.54 -33.61
CA ASP A 64 -45.70 22.35 -33.11
C ASP A 64 -47.03 21.60 -33.22
N LEU A 65 -47.78 21.51 -32.11
CA LEU A 65 -49.14 20.99 -32.11
C LEU A 65 -50.15 22.12 -32.12
N GLU A 66 -50.95 22.17 -33.18
CA GLU A 66 -51.93 23.22 -33.45
C GLU A 66 -53.37 22.69 -33.43
N ILE A 67 -54.26 23.42 -32.77
CA ILE A 67 -55.72 23.23 -32.87
C ILE A 67 -56.18 23.88 -34.17
N THR A 68 -56.73 23.06 -35.06
CA THR A 68 -57.21 23.53 -36.36
C THR A 68 -58.72 23.45 -36.43
N SER A 69 -59.35 24.42 -37.10
CA SER A 69 -60.75 24.27 -37.51
C SER A 69 -60.80 23.49 -38.82
N GLY A 70 -61.57 22.41 -38.89
CA GLY A 70 -61.70 21.57 -40.08
C GLY A 70 -62.40 22.28 -41.25
N PHE A 71 -62.41 21.62 -42.41
CA PHE A 71 -63.17 22.05 -43.59
C PHE A 71 -64.67 21.70 -43.42
N GLY A 72 -65.35 22.34 -42.46
CA GLY A 72 -66.77 22.10 -42.13
C GLY A 72 -67.36 23.08 -41.12
N GLU A 73 -68.63 22.89 -40.74
CA GLU A 73 -69.25 23.61 -39.61
C GLU A 73 -68.78 22.94 -38.30
N ASP A 74 -67.56 23.27 -37.87
CA ASP A 74 -67.09 22.92 -36.53
C ASP A 74 -67.98 23.59 -35.48
N ASN A 75 -68.30 22.85 -34.40
CA ASN A 75 -69.12 23.37 -33.31
C ASN A 75 -68.32 24.02 -32.18
N TYR A 76 -67.04 24.33 -32.44
CA TYR A 76 -66.13 25.02 -31.54
C TYR A 76 -65.45 26.19 -32.27
N VAL A 77 -64.90 27.11 -31.48
CA VAL A 77 -64.04 28.20 -31.96
C VAL A 77 -62.67 28.01 -31.33
N VAL A 78 -61.62 28.10 -32.14
CA VAL A 78 -60.23 28.00 -31.69
C VAL A 78 -59.90 29.19 -30.78
N GLY A 79 -59.37 28.91 -29.58
CA GLY A 79 -58.97 29.92 -28.60
C GLY A 79 -57.66 30.63 -28.96
N THR A 80 -57.22 31.58 -28.13
CA THR A 80 -55.97 32.33 -28.37
C THR A 80 -54.71 31.49 -28.18
N GLN A 81 -54.76 30.49 -27.30
CA GLN A 81 -53.70 29.49 -27.13
C GLN A 81 -54.11 28.26 -27.93
N TYR A 82 -53.78 28.27 -29.22
CA TYR A 82 -54.12 27.21 -30.16
C TYR A 82 -52.91 26.40 -30.62
N LYS A 83 -51.72 26.78 -30.16
CA LYS A 83 -50.44 26.20 -30.57
C LYS A 83 -49.59 25.98 -29.33
N THR A 84 -48.88 24.86 -29.29
CA THR A 84 -47.78 24.62 -28.36
C THR A 84 -46.66 23.93 -29.10
N THR A 85 -45.42 24.23 -28.73
CA THR A 85 -44.24 23.48 -29.17
C THR A 85 -44.03 22.31 -28.21
N VAL A 86 -43.64 21.17 -28.75
CA VAL A 86 -43.23 19.98 -28.01
C VAL A 86 -41.78 19.74 -28.37
N ASP A 87 -40.90 19.80 -27.37
CA ASP A 87 -39.49 19.43 -27.50
C ASP A 87 -39.34 17.94 -27.14
N ILE A 88 -38.66 17.19 -27.98
CA ILE A 88 -38.27 15.78 -27.79
C ILE A 88 -36.78 15.79 -27.48
N GLU A 89 -36.42 15.41 -26.26
CA GLU A 89 -35.02 15.26 -25.84
C GLU A 89 -34.57 13.83 -26.12
N ASP A 90 -33.44 13.69 -26.82
CA ASP A 90 -32.75 12.41 -26.96
C ASP A 90 -32.31 11.91 -25.58
N ASN A 91 -32.42 10.60 -25.37
CA ASN A 91 -32.05 9.92 -24.15
C ASN A 91 -30.82 9.03 -24.30
N SER A 92 -30.10 9.12 -25.43
CA SER A 92 -28.86 8.38 -25.70
C SER A 92 -27.94 8.32 -24.48
N PRO A 93 -27.36 7.14 -24.19
CA PRO A 93 -26.52 6.98 -23.02
C PRO A 93 -25.28 7.88 -23.11
N THR A 94 -24.87 8.45 -21.98
CA THR A 94 -23.60 9.19 -21.86
C THR A 94 -22.60 8.35 -21.08
N VAL A 95 -21.38 8.21 -21.59
CA VAL A 95 -20.28 7.47 -20.94
C VAL A 95 -19.13 8.40 -20.58
N GLU A 96 -18.65 8.32 -19.34
CA GLU A 96 -17.49 9.09 -18.84
C GLU A 96 -16.71 8.31 -17.76
N PHE A 97 -15.46 8.70 -17.49
CA PHE A 97 -14.68 8.15 -16.38
C PHE A 97 -15.24 8.62 -15.03
N GLY A 98 -15.11 7.76 -14.00
CA GLY A 98 -15.57 8.05 -12.64
C GLY A 98 -14.75 9.13 -11.93
N ALA A 99 -13.46 9.24 -12.25
CA ALA A 99 -12.57 10.26 -11.73
C ALA A 99 -11.62 10.81 -12.80
N ALA A 100 -11.03 11.98 -12.53
CA ALA A 100 -10.11 12.66 -13.44
C ALA A 100 -8.68 12.13 -13.38
N SER A 101 -8.28 11.54 -12.26
CA SER A 101 -6.99 10.90 -12.08
C SER A 101 -7.12 9.78 -11.06
N TYR A 102 -6.26 8.76 -11.17
CA TYR A 102 -6.10 7.66 -10.23
C TYR A 102 -4.63 7.53 -9.86
N THR A 103 -4.32 7.40 -8.57
CA THR A 103 -2.97 7.07 -8.09
C THR A 103 -2.93 5.62 -7.63
N VAL A 104 -1.85 4.90 -7.96
CA VAL A 104 -1.64 3.52 -7.52
C VAL A 104 -0.16 3.21 -7.38
N ASN A 105 0.19 2.28 -6.50
CA ASN A 105 1.54 1.77 -6.35
C ASN A 105 1.74 0.53 -7.22
N GLU A 106 2.85 0.41 -7.95
CA GLU A 106 3.08 -0.75 -8.85
C GLU A 106 3.35 -2.08 -8.11
N GLY A 107 3.71 -2.01 -6.82
CA GLY A 107 3.82 -3.16 -5.93
C GLY A 107 2.48 -3.75 -5.49
N GLU A 108 1.43 -2.94 -5.50
CA GLU A 108 0.10 -3.31 -5.03
C GLU A 108 -0.69 -4.10 -6.07
N GLY A 109 -0.23 -5.32 -6.36
CA GLY A 109 -0.89 -6.21 -7.31
C GLY A 109 -0.63 -5.84 -8.78
N ASN A 110 -0.76 -6.83 -9.66
CA ASN A 110 -0.46 -6.63 -11.09
C ASN A 110 -1.64 -6.06 -11.88
N THR A 111 -2.76 -5.69 -11.25
CA THR A 111 -3.96 -5.23 -11.94
C THR A 111 -4.69 -4.19 -11.11
N ILE A 112 -5.05 -3.08 -11.75
CA ILE A 112 -5.80 -1.98 -11.15
C ILE A 112 -7.12 -1.77 -11.91
N VAL A 113 -8.11 -1.16 -11.25
CA VAL A 113 -9.41 -0.88 -11.85
C VAL A 113 -9.70 0.62 -11.88
N VAL A 114 -9.88 1.15 -13.09
CA VAL A 114 -10.51 2.45 -13.30
C VAL A 114 -11.98 2.27 -13.68
N GLN A 115 -12.84 3.19 -13.25
CA GLN A 115 -14.29 3.05 -13.44
C GLN A 115 -14.80 3.92 -14.58
N LEU A 116 -15.65 3.34 -15.43
CA LEU A 116 -16.51 4.05 -16.37
C LEU A 116 -17.94 4.10 -15.82
N THR A 117 -18.60 5.24 -15.98
CA THR A 117 -20.01 5.44 -15.65
C THR A 117 -20.82 5.64 -16.93
N ARG A 118 -22.02 5.07 -16.96
CA ARG A 118 -22.99 5.17 -18.06
C ARG A 118 -24.34 5.65 -17.51
N THR A 119 -24.80 6.80 -18.01
CA THR A 119 -26.08 7.43 -17.64
C THR A 119 -26.98 7.59 -18.86
N GLY A 120 -28.25 7.98 -18.70
CA GLY A 120 -29.22 8.06 -19.81
C GLY A 120 -30.00 6.75 -20.00
N ASP A 121 -30.34 6.40 -21.25
CA ASP A 121 -30.99 5.14 -21.58
C ASP A 121 -29.98 3.98 -21.61
N THR A 122 -29.98 3.18 -20.55
CA THR A 122 -29.10 2.00 -20.43
C THR A 122 -29.79 0.71 -20.87
N THR A 123 -30.96 0.76 -21.52
CA THR A 123 -31.73 -0.45 -21.86
C THR A 123 -31.09 -1.31 -22.95
N PHE A 124 -30.09 -0.79 -23.66
CA PHE A 124 -29.32 -1.50 -24.69
C PHE A 124 -27.83 -1.62 -24.31
N GLU A 125 -27.12 -2.48 -25.04
CA GLU A 125 -25.67 -2.64 -24.89
C GLU A 125 -24.90 -1.48 -25.54
N SER A 126 -23.70 -1.18 -25.03
CA SER A 126 -22.78 -0.20 -25.62
C SER A 126 -21.36 -0.77 -25.67
N TYR A 127 -20.63 -0.47 -26.75
CA TYR A 127 -19.22 -0.84 -26.93
C TYR A 127 -18.37 0.42 -26.93
N VAL A 128 -17.66 0.67 -25.85
CA VAL A 128 -16.90 1.90 -25.62
C VAL A 128 -15.44 1.66 -25.98
N ASN A 129 -14.89 2.48 -26.88
CA ASN A 129 -13.48 2.40 -27.27
C ASN A 129 -12.63 3.34 -26.41
N LEU A 130 -11.58 2.79 -25.83
CA LEU A 130 -10.56 3.52 -25.11
C LEU A 130 -9.28 3.60 -25.92
N GLN A 131 -8.54 4.68 -25.73
CA GLN A 131 -7.19 4.85 -26.25
C GLN A 131 -6.30 5.31 -25.11
N ALA A 132 -5.10 4.74 -25.01
CA ALA A 132 -4.07 5.28 -24.14
C ALA A 132 -3.22 6.34 -24.88
N VAL A 133 -2.83 7.36 -24.13
CA VAL A 133 -1.88 8.39 -24.51
C VAL A 133 -0.77 8.39 -23.48
N ASP A 134 0.33 7.73 -23.83
CA ASP A 134 1.55 7.63 -23.03
C ASP A 134 2.14 9.02 -22.73
N ASP A 135 2.63 9.22 -21.51
CA ASP A 135 3.55 10.31 -21.17
C ASP A 135 4.94 9.74 -20.81
N ASN A 136 5.19 9.46 -19.53
CA ASN A 136 6.40 8.75 -19.09
C ASN A 136 6.18 7.24 -18.84
N ALA A 137 4.95 6.78 -18.61
CA ALA A 137 4.59 5.36 -18.72
C ALA A 137 4.27 4.98 -20.18
N SER A 138 4.67 3.79 -20.60
CA SER A 138 4.62 3.25 -21.96
C SER A 138 3.85 1.93 -22.04
N LEU A 139 2.92 1.84 -23.00
CA LEU A 139 2.13 0.62 -23.22
C LEU A 139 3.02 -0.59 -23.58
N GLU A 140 2.72 -1.75 -22.99
CA GLU A 140 3.46 -3.03 -23.07
C GLU A 140 4.86 -3.02 -22.41
N SER A 141 5.28 -1.90 -21.81
CA SER A 141 6.45 -1.82 -20.94
C SER A 141 6.00 -1.77 -19.49
N ASP A 142 5.12 -0.81 -19.19
CA ASP A 142 4.80 -0.44 -17.81
C ASP A 142 3.33 -0.79 -17.50
N TYR A 143 2.47 -0.84 -18.53
CA TYR A 143 1.08 -1.28 -18.39
C TYR A 143 0.50 -1.91 -19.68
N THR A 144 -0.62 -2.64 -19.55
CA THR A 144 -1.47 -3.08 -20.67
C THR A 144 -2.95 -3.14 -20.27
N PHE A 145 -3.87 -3.05 -21.23
CA PHE A 145 -5.31 -3.06 -20.94
C PHE A 145 -6.16 -3.44 -22.17
N ASN A 146 -7.42 -3.82 -21.91
CA ASN A 146 -8.40 -4.05 -22.97
C ASN A 146 -9.02 -2.73 -23.45
N ASN A 147 -8.82 -2.39 -24.72
CA ASN A 147 -9.27 -1.13 -25.29
C ASN A 147 -10.77 -1.07 -25.69
N LEU A 148 -11.49 -2.19 -25.63
CA LEU A 148 -12.91 -2.28 -25.98
C LEU A 148 -13.73 -2.74 -24.79
N ILE A 149 -14.51 -1.81 -24.22
CA ILE A 149 -15.30 -2.04 -23.01
C ILE A 149 -16.75 -2.30 -23.38
N TYR A 150 -17.30 -3.42 -22.91
CA TYR A 150 -18.67 -3.85 -23.17
C TYR A 150 -19.58 -3.56 -21.97
N PHE A 151 -20.52 -2.63 -22.15
CA PHE A 151 -21.63 -2.44 -21.22
C PHE A 151 -22.82 -3.28 -21.66
N ALA A 152 -23.26 -4.22 -20.81
CA ALA A 152 -24.48 -4.98 -21.05
C ALA A 152 -25.74 -4.13 -20.80
N PRO A 153 -26.92 -4.54 -21.32
CA PRO A 153 -28.18 -3.87 -21.00
C PRO A 153 -28.42 -3.72 -19.49
N GLY A 154 -28.66 -2.49 -19.05
CA GLY A 154 -28.93 -2.11 -17.66
C GLY A 154 -27.69 -1.85 -16.80
N GLU A 155 -26.47 -2.07 -17.32
CA GLU A 155 -25.23 -1.76 -16.59
C GLU A 155 -24.96 -0.25 -16.57
N ASN A 156 -24.80 0.33 -15.39
CA ASN A 156 -24.52 1.76 -15.23
C ASN A 156 -23.05 2.05 -14.92
N ASN A 157 -22.28 1.04 -14.50
CA ASN A 157 -20.85 1.15 -14.21
C ASN A 157 -20.11 -0.01 -14.86
N LYS A 158 -18.88 0.22 -15.30
CA LYS A 158 -17.99 -0.83 -15.79
C LYS A 158 -16.56 -0.57 -15.37
N SER A 159 -15.92 -1.63 -14.90
CA SER A 159 -14.50 -1.65 -14.58
C SER A 159 -13.67 -1.80 -15.85
N VAL A 160 -12.58 -1.05 -15.90
CA VAL A 160 -11.51 -1.19 -16.88
C VAL A 160 -10.30 -1.68 -16.12
N GLU A 161 -10.00 -2.96 -16.30
CA GLU A 161 -8.82 -3.60 -15.74
C GLU A 161 -7.59 -3.19 -16.55
N ILE A 162 -6.58 -2.69 -15.84
CA ILE A 162 -5.28 -2.32 -16.38
C ILE A 162 -4.26 -3.18 -15.66
N GLU A 163 -3.52 -4.00 -16.41
CA GLU A 163 -2.40 -4.76 -15.87
C GLU A 163 -1.16 -3.85 -15.78
N LEU A 164 -0.51 -3.82 -14.62
CA LEU A 164 0.75 -3.09 -14.39
C LEU A 164 1.94 -4.06 -14.45
N PHE A 165 3.09 -3.57 -14.89
CA PHE A 165 4.33 -4.34 -14.95
C PHE A 165 5.34 -3.79 -13.96
N ASN A 166 5.36 -4.35 -12.76
CA ASN A 166 6.36 -4.02 -11.75
C ASN A 166 7.74 -4.61 -12.11
N ASP A 167 8.80 -3.85 -11.87
CA ASP A 167 10.17 -4.34 -11.95
C ASP A 167 11.02 -4.18 -10.66
N ARG A 168 12.30 -3.80 -10.78
CA ARG A 168 13.25 -3.59 -9.66
C ARG A 168 14.08 -2.32 -9.85
N GLU A 169 13.75 -1.51 -10.86
CA GLU A 169 14.43 -0.26 -11.15
C GLU A 169 13.76 0.86 -10.36
N ILE A 170 14.56 1.70 -9.70
CA ILE A 170 14.00 2.88 -9.04
C ILE A 170 13.68 3.93 -10.10
N GLU A 171 12.41 4.23 -10.23
CA GLU A 171 11.84 5.14 -11.20
C GLU A 171 11.22 6.37 -10.50
N ALA A 172 10.79 7.34 -11.30
CA ALA A 172 10.01 8.46 -10.78
C ALA A 172 8.55 8.18 -11.13
N THR A 173 7.60 8.69 -10.34
CA THR A 173 6.15 8.52 -10.60
C THR A 173 5.83 8.64 -12.09
N GLU A 174 5.31 7.55 -12.63
CA GLU A 174 4.96 7.44 -14.02
C GLU A 174 3.49 7.78 -14.24
N ASN A 175 3.12 8.16 -15.45
CA ASN A 175 1.75 8.42 -15.79
C ASN A 175 1.45 8.20 -17.28
N PHE A 176 0.20 7.85 -17.52
CA PHE A 176 -0.41 7.80 -18.84
C PHE A 176 -1.87 8.24 -18.74
N ASP A 177 -2.43 8.65 -19.87
CA ASP A 177 -3.83 9.02 -19.95
C ASP A 177 -4.65 7.95 -20.67
N LEU A 178 -5.85 7.66 -20.15
CA LEU A 178 -6.89 6.95 -20.89
C LEU A 178 -7.93 7.95 -21.40
N GLU A 179 -8.24 7.88 -22.70
CA GLU A 179 -9.23 8.73 -23.36
C GLU A 179 -10.35 7.87 -23.96
N ILE A 180 -11.61 8.26 -23.71
CA ILE A 180 -12.77 7.70 -24.41
C ILE A 180 -12.78 8.28 -25.82
N THR A 181 -12.68 7.39 -26.79
CA THR A 181 -12.70 7.76 -28.22
C THR A 181 -14.06 7.43 -28.82
N SER A 182 -14.52 8.27 -29.74
CA SER A 182 -15.64 7.98 -30.64
C SER A 182 -15.11 7.81 -32.06
N GLY A 183 -15.72 6.93 -32.86
CA GLY A 183 -15.48 6.91 -34.31
C GLY A 183 -15.00 5.62 -34.97
N PHE A 184 -15.24 4.44 -34.36
CA PHE A 184 -15.20 3.17 -35.10
C PHE A 184 -16.60 2.62 -35.43
N GLY A 185 -17.56 3.49 -35.74
CA GLY A 185 -18.92 3.09 -36.11
C GLY A 185 -19.95 4.19 -35.89
N GLU A 186 -21.23 3.80 -35.94
CA GLU A 186 -22.32 4.54 -35.29
C GLU A 186 -22.31 4.13 -33.82
N ASP A 187 -21.54 4.87 -33.01
CA ASP A 187 -21.56 4.73 -31.56
C ASP A 187 -22.97 5.10 -31.07
N ASN A 188 -23.54 4.31 -30.16
CA ASN A 188 -24.86 4.58 -29.56
C ASN A 188 -24.76 5.32 -28.22
N TYR A 189 -23.63 5.97 -27.97
CA TYR A 189 -23.37 6.71 -26.74
C TYR A 189 -22.72 8.07 -27.02
N VAL A 190 -23.01 9.03 -26.15
CA VAL A 190 -22.34 10.32 -26.10
C VAL A 190 -21.14 10.23 -25.16
N VAL A 191 -20.01 10.79 -25.57
CA VAL A 191 -18.85 10.95 -24.69
C VAL A 191 -19.12 12.09 -23.72
N GLY A 192 -19.07 11.79 -22.41
CA GLY A 192 -19.34 12.77 -21.36
C GLY A 192 -18.21 13.78 -21.16
N THR A 193 -18.31 14.59 -20.10
CA THR A 193 -17.34 15.68 -19.88
C THR A 193 -16.03 15.19 -19.30
N GLN A 194 -16.07 14.11 -18.50
CA GLN A 194 -14.89 13.41 -18.00
C GLN A 194 -14.47 12.32 -18.99
N TYR A 195 -14.11 12.72 -20.21
CA TYR A 195 -13.73 11.80 -21.29
C TYR A 195 -12.29 11.29 -21.20
N LYS A 196 -11.52 11.79 -20.23
CA LYS A 196 -10.11 11.50 -20.02
C LYS A 196 -9.86 11.24 -18.54
N THR A 197 -9.02 10.27 -18.21
CA THR A 197 -8.49 10.08 -16.85
C THR A 197 -6.98 9.84 -16.92
N THR A 198 -6.23 10.35 -15.94
CA THR A 198 -4.78 10.13 -15.83
C THR A 198 -4.53 9.04 -14.78
N VAL A 199 -3.74 8.03 -15.11
CA VAL A 199 -3.27 7.04 -14.13
C VAL A 199 -1.84 7.43 -13.75
N GLU A 200 -1.60 7.68 -12.46
CA GLU A 200 -0.30 7.93 -11.85
C GLU A 200 0.16 6.64 -11.15
N ILE A 201 1.31 6.10 -11.57
CA ILE A 201 1.93 4.89 -11.04
C ILE A 201 3.11 5.31 -10.14
N GLU A 202 3.01 5.00 -8.85
CA GLU A 202 4.07 5.20 -7.87
C GLU A 202 4.95 3.95 -7.79
N ASP A 203 6.25 4.18 -7.87
CA ASP A 203 7.27 3.14 -7.76
C ASP A 203 7.32 2.59 -6.34
N ASN A 204 7.43 1.26 -6.23
CA ASN A 204 7.52 0.55 -4.95
C ASN A 204 8.97 0.22 -4.54
N ASP A 205 9.94 0.47 -5.42
CA ASP A 205 11.36 0.33 -5.15
C ASP A 205 11.98 1.60 -4.53
N ALA A 206 12.86 1.38 -3.57
CA ALA A 206 13.59 2.46 -2.92
C ALA A 206 15.01 2.05 -2.56
N ILE A 207 15.87 3.04 -2.27
CA ILE A 207 17.11 2.78 -1.54
C ILE A 207 16.74 2.59 -0.08
N ILE A 208 16.82 1.37 0.41
CA ILE A 208 16.37 1.00 1.75
C ILE A 208 17.52 0.84 2.73
N ALA A 209 18.76 0.69 2.25
CA ALA A 209 19.89 0.46 3.12
C ALA A 209 21.20 1.05 2.59
N GLU A 210 22.14 1.28 3.51
CA GLU A 210 23.53 1.62 3.19
C GLU A 210 24.47 0.81 4.08
N VAL A 211 25.45 0.13 3.46
CA VAL A 211 26.41 -0.71 4.16
C VAL A 211 27.83 -0.20 4.01
N GLY A 212 28.62 -0.26 5.08
CA GLY A 212 30.01 0.19 5.07
C GLY A 212 30.87 -0.42 6.16
N GLN A 213 32.13 0.04 6.25
CA GLN A 213 33.08 -0.39 7.26
C GLN A 213 34.02 0.75 7.65
N ILE A 214 34.32 0.83 8.94
CA ILE A 214 35.29 1.76 9.53
C ILE A 214 36.38 0.93 10.22
N THR A 215 37.64 1.29 10.01
CA THR A 215 38.79 0.48 10.45
C THR A 215 39.55 1.05 11.64
N ASP A 216 39.26 2.30 12.01
CA ASP A 216 40.03 3.10 12.97
C ASP A 216 39.14 3.73 14.07
N LEU A 217 38.05 3.05 14.45
CA LEU A 217 37.18 3.52 15.53
C LEU A 217 37.92 3.52 16.87
N ASN A 218 37.83 4.62 17.61
CA ASN A 218 38.34 4.75 18.97
C ASN A 218 37.31 5.49 19.84
N ASN A 219 37.73 5.99 21.01
CA ASN A 219 36.86 6.68 21.96
C ASN A 219 36.48 8.12 21.57
N GLU A 220 37.04 8.65 20.48
CA GLU A 220 36.66 9.95 19.95
C GLU A 220 35.48 9.78 18.99
N SER A 221 34.48 10.66 19.12
CA SER A 221 33.31 10.65 18.24
C SER A 221 33.70 10.88 16.79
N GLN A 222 33.25 9.98 15.91
CA GLN A 222 33.43 10.04 14.47
C GLN A 222 32.05 10.12 13.80
N THR A 223 31.83 11.15 12.98
CA THR A 223 30.61 11.25 12.18
C THR A 223 30.80 10.49 10.87
N ILE A 224 29.89 9.56 10.61
CA ILE A 224 29.77 8.83 9.35
C ILE A 224 28.79 9.59 8.47
N LEU A 225 29.20 9.91 7.24
CA LEU A 225 28.33 10.51 6.23
C LEU A 225 27.79 9.41 5.34
N LEU A 226 26.49 9.47 5.10
CA LEU A 226 25.77 8.56 4.22
C LEU A 226 25.73 9.11 2.79
N ASN A 227 25.66 8.20 1.82
CA ASN A 227 25.46 8.51 0.41
C ASN A 227 23.98 8.70 0.06
N HIS A 228 23.08 8.31 0.96
CA HIS A 228 21.64 8.49 0.84
C HIS A 228 21.05 9.27 2.03
N ASN A 229 19.90 9.93 1.80
CA ASN A 229 19.13 10.60 2.84
C ASN A 229 17.92 9.72 3.21
N PHE A 230 18.00 9.02 4.33
CA PHE A 230 16.93 8.20 4.89
C PHE A 230 15.87 9.05 5.60
N VAL A 231 14.63 8.56 5.67
CA VAL A 231 13.54 9.25 6.36
C VAL A 231 13.58 8.89 7.85
N ASN A 232 13.63 7.59 8.16
CA ASN A 232 13.62 7.02 9.51
C ASN A 232 14.74 5.96 9.66
N PRO A 233 16.03 6.33 9.52
CA PRO A 233 17.13 5.37 9.56
C PRO A 233 17.29 4.71 10.93
N VAL A 234 17.54 3.40 10.92
CA VAL A 234 18.09 2.63 12.04
C VAL A 234 19.46 2.06 11.68
N ILE A 235 20.37 1.99 12.63
CA ILE A 235 21.77 1.61 12.38
C ILE A 235 22.14 0.36 13.17
N PHE A 236 22.82 -0.58 12.52
CA PHE A 236 23.44 -1.76 13.12
C PHE A 236 24.94 -1.70 12.90
N ALA A 237 25.74 -1.87 13.95
CA ALA A 237 27.19 -1.65 13.87
C ALA A 237 28.04 -2.71 14.59
N GLN A 238 27.41 -3.75 15.15
CA GLN A 238 28.11 -4.79 15.92
C GLN A 238 28.34 -6.04 15.06
N PRO A 239 29.41 -6.81 15.31
CA PRO A 239 30.38 -6.68 16.41
C PRO A 239 31.62 -5.82 16.08
N LEU A 240 32.33 -5.39 17.13
CA LEU A 240 33.70 -4.85 17.03
C LEU A 240 34.74 -5.95 16.78
N SER A 241 35.79 -5.63 16.02
CA SER A 241 36.99 -6.48 15.97
C SER A 241 37.63 -6.57 17.36
N ARG A 242 38.60 -7.47 17.53
CA ARG A 242 39.35 -7.62 18.79
C ARG A 242 40.84 -7.33 18.63
N ASN A 243 41.16 -6.07 18.34
CA ASN A 243 42.53 -5.56 18.30
C ASN A 243 43.02 -5.21 19.72
N GLY A 244 42.14 -4.60 20.53
CA GLY A 244 42.27 -4.39 21.97
C GLY A 244 41.80 -5.60 22.76
N GLY A 245 42.17 -5.64 24.05
CA GLY A 245 41.79 -6.72 24.96
C GLY A 245 40.68 -6.35 25.96
N ASP A 246 40.18 -5.12 25.88
CA ASP A 246 39.21 -4.57 26.81
C ASP A 246 37.79 -4.66 26.23
N SER A 247 36.83 -4.95 27.12
CA SER A 247 35.42 -5.07 26.75
C SER A 247 34.91 -3.71 26.32
N SER A 248 34.30 -3.67 25.13
CA SER A 248 33.87 -2.43 24.51
C SER A 248 32.62 -2.63 23.66
N THR A 249 31.87 -1.55 23.48
CA THR A 249 30.71 -1.47 22.61
C THR A 249 30.81 -0.23 21.70
N ILE A 250 30.02 -0.21 20.64
CA ILE A 250 29.83 0.98 19.81
C ILE A 250 28.65 1.77 20.37
N ARG A 251 28.88 3.04 20.70
CA ARG A 251 27.81 4.00 20.97
C ARG A 251 27.48 4.76 19.71
N ILE A 252 26.20 4.78 19.37
CA ILE A 252 25.64 5.53 18.26
C ILE A 252 24.96 6.77 18.84
N THR A 253 25.21 7.93 18.25
CA THR A 253 24.57 9.20 18.60
C THR A 253 24.27 10.01 17.34
N ASP A 254 23.50 11.10 17.51
CA ASP A 254 23.31 12.12 16.48
C ASP A 254 22.83 11.57 15.13
N ILE A 255 21.91 10.59 15.16
CA ILE A 255 21.29 10.03 13.96
C ILE A 255 20.49 11.13 13.24
N GLN A 256 20.82 11.32 11.98
CA GLN A 256 20.18 12.23 11.03
C GLN A 256 19.86 11.44 9.76
N SER A 257 19.10 12.05 8.84
CA SER A 257 18.78 11.41 7.56
C SER A 257 20.01 10.97 6.75
N ASN A 258 21.13 11.67 6.90
CA ASN A 258 22.30 11.48 6.04
C ASN A 258 23.61 11.26 6.80
N SER A 259 23.53 11.06 8.12
CA SER A 259 24.70 10.87 8.96
C SER A 259 24.34 10.30 10.32
N PHE A 260 25.32 9.69 10.96
CA PHE A 260 25.26 9.30 12.36
C PHE A 260 26.66 9.41 12.96
N SER A 261 26.75 9.55 14.28
CA SER A 261 28.02 9.58 15.01
C SER A 261 28.24 8.25 15.72
N VAL A 262 29.49 7.80 15.75
CA VAL A 262 29.92 6.60 16.48
C VAL A 262 31.11 6.89 17.37
N GLN A 263 31.20 6.18 18.47
CA GLN A 263 32.42 6.10 19.28
C GLN A 263 32.51 4.73 19.97
N LEU A 264 33.73 4.28 20.22
CA LEU A 264 33.99 3.13 21.06
C LEU A 264 33.83 3.53 22.53
N GLN A 265 33.05 2.75 23.28
CA GLN A 265 32.92 2.88 24.73
C GLN A 265 33.42 1.59 25.38
N GLU A 266 34.44 1.70 26.24
CA GLU A 266 34.85 0.61 27.13
C GLU A 266 34.02 0.60 28.41
N THR A 267 34.05 -0.54 29.10
CA THR A 267 33.51 -0.61 30.45
C THR A 267 34.24 0.36 31.38
N THR A 268 33.49 0.98 32.29
CA THR A 268 33.97 1.93 33.29
C THR A 268 34.93 1.29 34.28
N LEU A 269 34.77 -0.01 34.54
CA LEU A 269 35.61 -0.79 35.45
C LEU A 269 36.29 -1.97 34.76
N LYS A 270 37.45 -2.32 35.33
CA LYS A 270 38.22 -3.53 35.07
C LYS A 270 38.71 -4.09 36.40
N ASN A 271 38.24 -5.28 36.73
CA ASN A 271 38.47 -6.00 37.98
C ASN A 271 38.11 -5.17 39.22
N GLY A 272 36.98 -4.48 39.18
CA GLY A 272 36.52 -3.56 40.23
C GLY A 272 37.34 -2.27 40.37
N ASN A 273 38.24 -1.97 39.44
CA ASN A 273 39.04 -0.73 39.43
C ASN A 273 38.67 0.13 38.21
N PRO A 274 38.76 1.47 38.28
CA PRO A 274 38.55 2.33 37.12
C PRO A 274 39.41 1.91 35.93
N HIS A 275 38.82 1.89 34.74
CA HIS A 275 39.54 1.70 33.49
C HIS A 275 40.61 2.79 33.31
N ASP A 276 41.71 2.46 32.63
CA ASP A 276 42.83 3.38 32.44
C ASP A 276 42.62 4.39 31.31
N GLY A 277 41.56 4.19 30.50
CA GLY A 277 41.15 5.04 29.38
C GLY A 277 42.07 4.91 28.16
N PHE A 278 42.86 3.84 28.05
CA PHE A 278 43.68 3.59 26.87
C PHE A 278 42.94 2.71 25.86
N HIS A 279 42.62 3.30 24.71
CA HIS A 279 41.88 2.61 23.64
C HIS A 279 42.80 2.26 22.47
N THR A 280 42.70 1.03 21.97
CA THR A 280 43.23 0.67 20.64
C THR A 280 42.11 0.83 19.61
N THR A 281 42.46 1.15 18.37
CA THR A 281 41.47 1.27 17.31
C THR A 281 40.88 -0.08 16.93
N GLU A 282 39.58 -0.13 16.72
CA GLU A 282 38.84 -1.30 16.25
C GLU A 282 38.23 -1.08 14.86
N THR A 283 37.93 -2.19 14.19
CA THR A 283 37.21 -2.25 12.92
C THR A 283 35.80 -2.78 13.14
N PHE A 284 34.80 -2.13 12.54
CA PHE A 284 33.41 -2.59 12.55
C PHE A 284 32.75 -2.36 11.19
N SER A 285 31.77 -3.19 10.86
CA SER A 285 30.90 -2.97 9.71
C SER A 285 29.61 -2.33 10.19
N PHE A 286 28.97 -1.51 9.36
CA PHE A 286 27.66 -0.96 9.66
C PHE A 286 26.67 -1.25 8.54
N LEU A 287 25.40 -1.32 8.91
CA LEU A 287 24.25 -1.34 8.02
C LEU A 287 23.26 -0.30 8.55
N VAL A 288 22.96 0.70 7.74
CA VAL A 288 21.83 1.63 7.94
C VAL A 288 20.66 1.09 7.16
N VAL A 289 19.47 1.09 7.74
CA VAL A 289 18.24 0.59 7.10
C VAL A 289 17.10 1.57 7.35
N GLU A 290 16.28 1.83 6.34
CA GLU A 290 15.00 2.51 6.47
C GLU A 290 14.02 1.60 7.23
N GLN A 291 13.39 2.11 8.29
CA GLN A 291 12.40 1.32 9.00
C GLN A 291 11.23 0.95 8.09
N GLY A 292 10.74 -0.28 8.20
CA GLY A 292 9.71 -0.85 7.34
C GLY A 292 9.90 -2.34 7.11
N ILE A 293 9.00 -2.93 6.32
CA ILE A 293 9.12 -4.28 5.77
C ILE A 293 9.50 -4.13 4.29
N TRP A 294 10.53 -4.85 3.88
CA TRP A 294 11.12 -4.75 2.56
C TRP A 294 11.38 -6.12 1.95
N GLU A 295 11.05 -6.28 0.68
CA GLU A 295 11.46 -7.42 -0.12
C GLU A 295 12.77 -7.13 -0.86
N LEU A 296 13.78 -7.96 -0.64
CA LEU A 296 15.07 -7.88 -1.32
C LEU A 296 14.97 -8.42 -2.75
N SER A 297 15.98 -8.14 -3.58
CA SER A 297 16.01 -8.54 -5.01
C SER A 297 15.86 -10.04 -5.29
N ASP A 298 16.00 -10.90 -4.28
CA ASP A 298 15.84 -12.36 -4.40
C ASP A 298 14.55 -12.90 -3.74
N GLY A 299 13.66 -12.04 -3.27
CA GLY A 299 12.44 -12.39 -2.55
C GLY A 299 12.62 -12.63 -1.04
N SER A 300 13.82 -12.43 -0.49
CA SER A 300 14.02 -12.45 0.96
C SER A 300 13.36 -11.24 1.61
N ILE A 301 12.77 -11.42 2.79
CA ILE A 301 12.16 -10.33 3.55
C ILE A 301 13.13 -9.80 4.60
N LEU A 302 13.16 -8.48 4.73
CA LEU A 302 13.83 -7.73 5.78
C LEU A 302 12.81 -6.82 6.45
N GLU A 303 12.71 -6.93 7.77
CA GLU A 303 11.91 -6.01 8.59
C GLU A 303 12.82 -5.27 9.58
N ALA A 304 12.68 -3.95 9.67
CA ALA A 304 13.45 -3.12 10.58
C ALA A 304 12.55 -2.14 11.34
N GLY A 305 12.78 -2.03 12.65
CA GLY A 305 12.02 -1.16 13.53
C GLY A 305 12.84 -0.62 14.68
N ASN A 306 12.18 0.16 15.54
CA ASN A 306 12.76 0.65 16.78
C ASN A 306 11.78 0.52 17.95
N VAL A 307 12.32 0.49 19.16
CA VAL A 307 11.54 0.55 20.39
C VAL A 307 12.30 1.34 21.46
N ALA A 308 11.58 2.15 22.24
CA ALA A 308 12.14 2.85 23.39
C ALA A 308 11.96 2.00 24.66
N THR A 309 13.04 1.65 25.34
CA THR A 309 12.98 0.79 26.53
C THR A 309 14.03 1.16 27.58
N ASP A 310 13.71 0.94 28.85
CA ASP A 310 14.64 0.95 29.99
C ASP A 310 14.77 -0.45 30.63
N ALA A 311 14.21 -1.48 29.99
CA ALA A 311 14.23 -2.83 30.48
C ALA A 311 15.65 -3.39 30.45
N ILE A 312 16.13 -3.88 31.59
CA ILE A 312 17.47 -4.45 31.75
C ILE A 312 17.43 -5.97 31.89
N THR A 313 18.56 -6.64 31.72
CA THR A 313 18.66 -8.12 31.80
C THR A 313 18.22 -8.71 33.14
N THR A 314 18.12 -7.91 34.20
CA THR A 314 17.60 -8.32 35.53
C THR A 314 16.12 -7.96 35.77
N SER A 315 15.42 -7.41 34.77
CA SER A 315 13.97 -7.16 34.77
C SER A 315 13.24 -8.12 33.81
N THR A 316 11.96 -7.84 33.50
CA THR A 316 11.14 -8.67 32.60
C THR A 316 11.60 -8.64 31.13
N GLY A 317 12.51 -7.74 30.75
CA GLY A 317 12.89 -7.51 29.35
C GLY A 317 11.81 -6.77 28.55
N GLU A 318 12.11 -6.57 27.27
CA GLU A 318 11.26 -6.00 26.23
C GLU A 318 10.93 -7.10 25.22
N SER A 319 9.68 -7.14 24.74
CA SER A 319 9.25 -8.07 23.70
C SER A 319 8.97 -7.30 22.43
N VAL A 320 9.41 -7.83 21.29
CA VAL A 320 9.15 -7.28 19.96
C VAL A 320 8.43 -8.34 19.15
N ASP A 321 7.24 -7.97 18.68
CA ASP A 321 6.50 -8.74 17.70
C ASP A 321 6.84 -8.20 16.30
N PHE A 322 7.09 -9.09 15.36
CA PHE A 322 7.32 -8.77 13.95
C PHE A 322 5.99 -8.46 13.26
N ASN A 323 6.05 -7.55 12.29
CA ASN A 323 4.94 -7.30 11.37
C ASN A 323 4.96 -8.22 10.15
N ASN A 324 6.04 -8.95 9.92
CA ASN A 324 6.01 -10.07 8.98
C ASN A 324 6.02 -11.41 9.74
N THR A 325 5.21 -12.37 9.30
CA THR A 325 5.32 -13.75 9.78
C THR A 325 6.38 -14.50 8.95
N PHE A 326 7.55 -14.74 9.53
CA PHE A 326 8.63 -15.41 8.81
C PHE A 326 8.41 -16.93 8.71
N ALA A 327 8.77 -17.53 7.59
CA ALA A 327 8.67 -18.99 7.40
C ALA A 327 9.53 -19.81 8.37
N ASN A 328 10.64 -19.23 8.85
CA ASN A 328 11.53 -19.78 9.88
C ASN A 328 11.93 -18.64 10.82
N THR A 329 12.46 -18.96 12.01
CA THR A 329 13.07 -17.94 12.89
C THR A 329 14.11 -17.12 12.10
N PRO A 330 13.89 -15.80 11.92
CA PRO A 330 14.79 -14.95 11.15
C PRO A 330 16.08 -14.68 11.91
N VAL A 331 17.08 -14.15 11.22
CA VAL A 331 18.25 -13.55 11.88
C VAL A 331 17.84 -12.23 12.49
N VAL A 332 18.03 -12.10 13.80
CA VAL A 332 17.72 -10.87 14.54
C VAL A 332 18.98 -10.14 14.94
N LEU A 333 19.05 -8.85 14.59
CA LEU A 333 20.08 -7.92 15.03
C LEU A 333 19.47 -6.83 15.92
N THR A 334 20.20 -6.35 16.92
CA THR A 334 19.78 -5.24 17.78
C THR A 334 20.91 -4.29 18.09
N GLN A 335 20.59 -3.00 18.20
CA GLN A 335 21.58 -1.96 18.43
C GLN A 335 20.97 -0.75 19.17
N VAL A 336 21.61 -0.32 20.25
CA VAL A 336 21.24 0.93 20.93
C VAL A 336 21.54 2.13 20.03
N GLN A 337 20.53 2.98 19.80
CA GLN A 337 20.55 4.13 18.88
C GLN A 337 20.78 5.48 19.57
N THR A 338 20.59 5.54 20.89
CA THR A 338 20.70 6.76 21.69
C THR A 338 21.69 6.61 22.84
N ASN A 339 22.01 7.74 23.46
CA ASN A 339 22.88 7.84 24.64
C ASN A 339 22.25 8.78 25.67
N ASN A 340 20.98 8.51 26.00
CA ASN A 340 20.20 9.23 27.00
C ASN A 340 20.73 8.96 28.41
N ASP A 341 21.20 7.74 28.66
CA ASP A 341 22.08 7.40 29.77
C ASP A 341 23.50 7.15 29.24
N THR A 342 24.48 7.67 29.96
CA THR A 342 25.90 7.64 29.54
C THR A 342 26.64 6.42 30.06
N THR A 343 26.01 5.60 30.90
CA THR A 343 26.60 4.33 31.36
C THR A 343 26.77 3.35 30.20
N PHE A 344 27.68 2.39 30.38
CA PHE A 344 27.93 1.37 29.38
C PHE A 344 26.69 0.49 29.23
N VAL A 345 26.26 0.28 28.00
CA VAL A 345 25.14 -0.62 27.73
C VAL A 345 25.27 -1.27 26.36
N ARG A 346 24.77 -2.50 26.26
CA ARG A 346 24.56 -3.25 25.03
C ARG A 346 23.19 -3.92 25.06
N THR A 347 22.80 -4.56 23.96
CA THR A 347 21.57 -5.35 23.90
C THR A 347 21.86 -6.82 24.12
N ARG A 348 20.89 -7.53 24.72
CA ARG A 348 20.91 -8.97 24.89
C ARG A 348 19.59 -9.58 24.48
N GLN A 349 19.62 -10.50 23.50
CA GLN A 349 18.43 -11.12 22.92
C GLN A 349 18.14 -12.48 23.55
N ARG A 350 16.90 -12.95 23.46
CA ARG A 350 16.45 -14.31 23.81
C ARG A 350 15.10 -14.62 23.16
N ASN A 351 14.67 -15.88 23.25
CA ASN A 351 13.31 -16.32 22.88
C ASN A 351 12.88 -15.94 21.45
N GLY A 352 13.81 -15.90 20.48
CA GLY A 352 13.47 -15.62 19.09
C GLY A 352 12.69 -16.77 18.43
N ASP A 353 11.61 -16.44 17.74
CA ASP A 353 10.85 -17.34 16.87
C ASP A 353 10.43 -16.64 15.57
N ALA A 354 9.51 -17.24 14.81
CA ALA A 354 9.04 -16.72 13.52
C ALA A 354 8.25 -15.39 13.62
N ASN A 355 7.75 -15.06 14.82
CA ASN A 355 6.82 -13.96 15.03
C ASN A 355 7.42 -12.85 15.90
N GLY A 356 8.56 -13.07 16.55
CA GLY A 356 9.16 -12.07 17.41
C GLY A 356 10.36 -12.56 18.19
N PHE A 357 10.82 -11.71 19.10
CA PHE A 357 11.91 -12.01 20.03
C PHE A 357 11.82 -11.13 21.28
N ASP A 358 12.53 -11.54 22.34
CA ASP A 358 12.74 -10.70 23.52
C ASP A 358 14.14 -10.12 23.51
N PHE A 359 14.31 -8.92 24.05
CA PHE A 359 15.64 -8.41 24.40
C PHE A 359 15.63 -7.59 25.68
N ALA A 360 16.81 -7.21 26.14
CA ALA A 360 16.98 -6.24 27.21
C ALA A 360 18.29 -5.48 27.07
N LEU A 361 18.38 -4.36 27.78
CA LEU A 361 19.61 -3.61 27.99
C LEU A 361 20.51 -4.32 29.00
N GLU A 362 21.77 -4.49 28.65
CA GLU A 362 22.77 -5.16 29.48
C GLU A 362 23.86 -4.17 29.89
N GLU A 363 23.85 -3.87 31.19
CA GLU A 363 24.87 -3.09 31.89
C GLU A 363 26.11 -3.94 32.20
N GLU A 364 27.19 -3.30 32.65
CA GLU A 364 28.39 -3.99 33.15
C GLU A 364 28.06 -4.95 34.29
N GLU A 365 28.79 -6.07 34.40
CA GLU A 365 28.53 -7.11 35.40
C GLU A 365 28.36 -6.58 36.84
N LEU A 366 29.23 -5.64 37.29
CA LEU A 366 29.12 -5.04 38.62
C LEU A 366 27.84 -4.19 38.79
N TYR A 367 27.33 -3.64 37.69
CA TYR A 367 26.19 -2.73 37.65
C TYR A 367 24.94 -3.35 37.03
N LYS A 368 24.90 -4.66 36.77
CA LYS A 368 23.80 -5.35 36.07
C LYS A 368 22.38 -5.20 36.66
N ALA A 369 22.27 -4.69 37.89
CA ALA A 369 21.02 -4.41 38.58
C ALA A 369 20.82 -2.94 38.97
N SER A 370 21.60 -1.99 38.40
CA SER A 370 21.48 -0.56 38.72
C SER A 370 20.31 0.14 38.04
N GLY A 371 19.69 -0.48 37.05
CA GLY A 371 18.82 0.21 36.10
C GLY A 371 19.63 0.87 34.99
N HIS A 372 18.93 1.29 33.93
CA HIS A 372 19.44 2.13 32.85
C HIS A 372 18.36 3.18 32.52
N GLY A 373 18.75 4.34 31.98
CA GLY A 373 17.78 5.26 31.39
C GLY A 373 17.09 4.66 30.17
N THR A 374 15.96 5.24 29.74
CA THR A 374 15.29 4.82 28.50
C THR A 374 16.16 5.13 27.29
N GLU A 375 16.45 4.12 26.47
CA GLU A 375 17.14 4.27 25.19
C GLU A 375 16.26 3.77 24.05
N ASN A 376 16.43 4.35 22.86
CA ASN A 376 15.89 3.79 21.63
C ASN A 376 16.82 2.65 21.18
N VAL A 377 16.23 1.50 20.91
CA VAL A 377 16.92 0.31 20.40
C VAL A 377 16.33 -0.05 19.06
N ALA A 378 17.19 -0.11 18.04
CA ALA A 378 16.83 -0.63 16.74
C ALA A 378 16.86 -2.15 16.76
N TRP A 379 15.99 -2.75 15.97
CA TRP A 379 15.98 -4.17 15.68
C TRP A 379 15.79 -4.42 14.19
N LEU A 380 16.35 -5.52 13.71
CA LEU A 380 16.21 -5.99 12.33
C LEU A 380 15.98 -7.49 12.35
N ALA A 381 15.01 -7.97 11.57
CA ALA A 381 14.76 -9.36 11.28
C ALA A 381 14.91 -9.58 9.77
N ILE A 382 15.75 -10.54 9.36
CA ILE A 382 15.93 -10.90 7.95
C ILE A 382 15.76 -12.40 7.77
N SER A 383 15.11 -12.80 6.67
CA SER A 383 14.93 -14.20 6.28
C SER A 383 16.21 -15.00 6.41
N LEU A 384 16.14 -16.13 7.12
CA LEU A 384 17.26 -17.05 7.33
C LEU A 384 17.65 -17.72 5.99
N GLY A 385 18.90 -17.58 5.56
CA GLY A 385 19.36 -18.20 4.32
C GLY A 385 20.60 -17.56 3.70
N GLU A 386 20.97 -18.07 2.53
CA GLU A 386 21.94 -17.44 1.62
C GLU A 386 21.18 -16.88 0.42
N GLY A 387 21.55 -15.69 -0.03
CA GLY A 387 20.75 -14.94 -0.99
C GLY A 387 21.52 -13.90 -1.78
N ASN A 388 20.77 -13.09 -2.53
CA ASN A 388 21.27 -12.00 -3.35
C ASN A 388 20.51 -10.70 -3.05
N TRP A 389 21.27 -9.64 -2.81
CA TRP A 389 20.77 -8.29 -2.60
C TRP A 389 21.51 -7.33 -3.55
N ASP A 390 20.83 -6.95 -4.64
CA ASP A 390 21.33 -6.09 -5.71
C ASP A 390 22.61 -6.61 -6.38
N GLY A 391 22.63 -7.91 -6.67
CA GLY A 391 23.81 -8.58 -7.21
C GLY A 391 24.87 -8.90 -6.15
N ASN A 392 24.70 -8.50 -4.89
CA ASN A 392 25.63 -8.80 -3.80
C ASN A 392 25.18 -10.06 -3.05
N HIS A 393 26.10 -11.02 -2.88
CA HIS A 393 25.80 -12.21 -2.09
C HIS A 393 25.68 -11.87 -0.60
N PHE A 394 24.73 -12.48 0.09
CA PHE A 394 24.63 -12.41 1.54
C PHE A 394 24.38 -13.78 2.18
N ILE A 395 24.76 -13.90 3.45
CA ILE A 395 24.45 -15.03 4.32
C ILE A 395 23.85 -14.48 5.61
N ALA A 396 22.56 -14.73 5.82
CA ALA A 396 21.86 -14.54 7.08
C ALA A 396 21.79 -15.90 7.78
N GLY A 397 22.57 -16.10 8.84
CA GLY A 397 22.67 -17.38 9.54
C GLY A 397 22.70 -17.29 11.05
N ASN A 398 22.65 -18.47 11.68
CA ASN A 398 22.92 -18.67 13.10
C ASN A 398 23.97 -19.76 13.31
N THR A 399 24.60 -19.80 14.49
CA THR A 399 25.63 -20.80 14.81
C THR A 399 25.07 -22.03 15.51
N GLY A 400 23.83 -21.96 15.99
CA GLY A 400 23.32 -22.78 17.07
C GLY A 400 24.01 -22.49 18.40
N ASP A 401 23.49 -23.07 19.48
CA ASP A 401 23.99 -22.95 20.86
C ASP A 401 25.38 -23.62 21.03
N GLN A 402 26.45 -22.94 20.59
CA GLN A 402 27.81 -23.51 20.49
C GLN A 402 28.94 -22.50 20.77
N VAL A 403 28.67 -21.19 20.72
CA VAL A 403 29.71 -20.16 20.82
C VAL A 403 29.98 -19.82 22.28
N THR A 404 31.25 -19.71 22.66
CA THR A 404 31.68 -19.44 24.04
C THR A 404 32.71 -18.31 24.06
N HIS A 405 33.40 -18.13 25.19
CA HIS A 405 34.63 -17.33 25.28
C HIS A 405 35.80 -17.85 24.42
N ASN A 406 35.71 -19.07 23.88
CA ASN A 406 36.69 -19.59 22.93
C ASN A 406 36.31 -19.19 21.50
N TRP A 407 37.33 -18.90 20.69
CA TRP A 407 37.16 -18.58 19.28
C TRP A 407 36.45 -19.70 18.52
N HIS A 408 35.26 -19.39 18.03
CA HIS A 408 34.47 -20.21 17.12
C HIS A 408 34.68 -19.71 15.68
N THR A 409 34.69 -20.61 14.70
CA THR A 409 34.85 -20.24 13.29
C THR A 409 33.54 -20.45 12.56
N ILE A 410 32.99 -19.38 12.01
CA ILE A 410 31.90 -19.46 11.04
C ILE A 410 32.56 -19.63 9.67
N ASP A 411 32.22 -20.72 8.99
CA ASP A 411 32.71 -21.04 7.65
C ASP A 411 31.69 -20.57 6.62
N PHE A 412 32.09 -19.65 5.74
CA PHE A 412 31.28 -19.16 4.62
C PHE A 412 31.45 -20.03 3.36
N ALA A 413 32.15 -21.15 3.45
CA ALA A 413 32.45 -22.06 2.34
C ALA A 413 33.19 -21.42 1.14
N ASN A 414 33.74 -20.21 1.31
CA ASN A 414 34.27 -19.36 0.23
C ASN A 414 33.20 -18.92 -0.78
N ASN A 415 31.97 -18.70 -0.32
CA ASN A 415 30.88 -18.19 -1.15
C ASN A 415 31.03 -16.71 -1.51
N PHE A 416 31.90 -15.96 -0.83
CA PHE A 416 32.18 -14.56 -1.15
C PHE A 416 33.43 -14.39 -2.03
N THR A 417 33.41 -13.37 -2.90
CA THR A 417 34.59 -13.00 -3.71
C THR A 417 35.59 -12.19 -2.87
N ASN A 418 35.08 -11.30 -2.01
CA ASN A 418 35.83 -10.45 -1.09
C ASN A 418 35.41 -10.75 0.36
N ALA A 419 36.15 -10.20 1.33
CA ALA A 419 35.71 -10.26 2.72
C ALA A 419 34.38 -9.49 2.85
N PRO A 420 33.30 -10.11 3.36
CA PRO A 420 32.01 -9.45 3.48
C PRO A 420 32.04 -8.40 4.60
N LYS A 421 31.04 -7.54 4.63
CA LYS A 421 30.65 -6.79 5.83
C LYS A 421 29.99 -7.78 6.79
N PHE A 422 30.48 -7.81 8.04
CA PHE A 422 30.04 -8.78 9.03
C PHE A 422 29.34 -8.07 10.18
N LEU A 423 28.11 -8.47 10.43
CA LEU A 423 27.25 -8.02 11.53
C LEU A 423 26.80 -9.23 12.33
N GLY A 424 26.51 -9.03 13.61
CA GLY A 424 25.99 -10.11 14.45
C GLY A 424 25.72 -9.71 15.89
N ASN A 425 24.81 -10.46 16.49
CA ASN A 425 24.39 -10.32 17.88
C ASN A 425 24.29 -11.69 18.54
N ILE A 426 24.43 -11.70 19.87
CA ILE A 426 24.17 -12.92 20.63
C ILE A 426 22.66 -13.08 20.76
N ALA A 427 22.14 -14.21 20.27
CA ALA A 427 20.72 -14.47 20.06
C ALA A 427 20.03 -15.14 21.26
N THR A 428 20.81 -15.68 22.20
CA THR A 428 20.33 -16.34 23.43
C THR A 428 20.85 -15.62 24.68
N PHE A 429 20.38 -16.05 25.85
CA PHE A 429 20.83 -15.54 27.15
C PHE A 429 20.98 -16.69 28.15
N ASP A 430 22.04 -17.48 27.97
CA ASP A 430 22.34 -18.68 28.76
C ASP A 430 23.39 -18.39 29.85
N GLY A 431 24.33 -17.49 29.58
CA GLY A 431 25.33 -17.01 30.53
C GLY A 431 24.85 -15.82 31.37
N PRO A 432 25.09 -15.77 32.69
CA PRO A 432 24.56 -14.73 33.58
C PRO A 432 25.42 -13.46 33.66
N ASP A 433 26.61 -13.47 33.04
CA ASP A 433 27.57 -12.38 33.09
C ASP A 433 27.54 -11.59 31.79
N SER A 434 27.70 -10.28 31.94
CA SER A 434 27.48 -9.33 30.87
C SER A 434 28.54 -9.51 29.80
N SER A 435 28.11 -9.65 28.54
CA SER A 435 28.96 -10.16 27.48
C SER A 435 28.59 -9.66 26.09
N GLY A 436 29.60 -9.50 25.24
CA GLY A 436 29.46 -8.96 23.89
C GLY A 436 30.12 -9.84 22.85
N LEU A 437 29.66 -9.73 21.61
CA LEU A 437 30.26 -10.44 20.49
C LEU A 437 31.49 -9.68 19.98
N ARG A 438 32.59 -10.40 19.73
CA ARG A 438 33.81 -9.86 19.10
C ARG A 438 34.24 -10.75 17.94
N TYR A 439 34.90 -10.17 16.95
CA TYR A 439 35.40 -10.93 15.80
C TYR A 439 36.89 -10.69 15.48
N ARG A 440 37.46 -11.58 14.69
CA ARG A 440 38.78 -11.43 14.04
C ARG A 440 38.88 -12.32 12.80
N ASN A 441 39.99 -12.16 12.06
CA ASN A 441 40.33 -13.02 10.92
C ASN A 441 39.21 -13.14 9.88
N LEU A 442 38.47 -12.05 9.65
CA LEU A 442 37.45 -11.99 8.62
C LEU A 442 38.11 -12.09 7.25
N THR A 443 37.68 -13.07 6.47
CA THR A 443 38.10 -13.33 5.10
C THR A 443 36.86 -13.62 4.26
N ASN A 444 37.04 -13.80 2.95
CA ASN A 444 35.96 -14.20 2.06
C ASN A 444 35.43 -15.63 2.33
N GLY A 445 36.17 -16.44 3.10
CA GLY A 445 35.80 -17.83 3.39
C GLY A 445 35.37 -18.09 4.82
N ASN A 446 35.69 -17.22 5.78
CA ASN A 446 35.35 -17.44 7.18
C ASN A 446 35.54 -16.17 8.02
N VAL A 447 34.98 -16.21 9.23
CA VAL A 447 35.29 -15.30 10.33
C VAL A 447 35.45 -16.08 11.63
N GLN A 448 36.29 -15.59 12.54
CA GLN A 448 36.36 -16.09 13.91
C GLN A 448 35.64 -15.14 14.85
N ILE A 449 34.73 -15.68 15.66
CA ILE A 449 33.95 -14.94 16.64
C ILE A 449 34.16 -15.52 18.05
N MET A 450 33.93 -14.71 19.08
CA MET A 450 33.89 -15.16 20.47
C MET A 450 32.97 -14.27 21.29
N ILE A 451 32.53 -14.79 22.42
CA ILE A 451 31.81 -14.01 23.42
C ILE A 451 32.81 -13.49 24.44
N GLU A 452 32.86 -12.17 24.58
CA GLU A 452 33.71 -11.48 25.53
C GLU A 452 32.86 -11.04 26.73
N GLU A 453 33.00 -11.75 27.84
CA GLU A 453 32.51 -11.27 29.14
C GLU A 453 33.27 -10.02 29.54
N ASP A 454 32.56 -9.05 30.11
CA ASP A 454 33.22 -7.93 30.77
C ASP A 454 33.92 -8.37 32.06
N THR A 455 34.82 -7.53 32.53
CA THR A 455 35.59 -7.81 33.75
C THR A 455 35.31 -6.77 34.83
N SER A 456 34.17 -6.08 34.77
CA SER A 456 33.88 -4.96 35.69
C SER A 456 33.83 -5.41 37.15
N GLN A 457 33.30 -6.61 37.44
CA GLN A 457 33.23 -7.18 38.78
C GLN A 457 34.49 -7.96 39.15
N ASP A 458 34.95 -8.87 38.29
CA ASP A 458 36.17 -9.65 38.50
C ASP A 458 36.88 -10.06 37.18
N ASN A 459 37.92 -10.92 37.27
CA ASN A 459 38.77 -11.30 36.12
C ASN A 459 38.24 -12.53 35.36
N GLU A 460 37.17 -13.14 35.83
CA GLU A 460 36.58 -14.33 35.23
C GLU A 460 36.04 -13.98 33.84
N GLN A 461 36.24 -14.88 32.86
CA GLN A 461 35.78 -14.69 31.47
C GLN A 461 35.29 -16.03 30.89
N ASN A 462 34.92 -17.01 31.72
CA ASN A 462 34.46 -18.29 31.21
C ASN A 462 32.96 -18.21 30.89
N HIS A 463 32.66 -17.92 29.63
CA HIS A 463 31.28 -17.99 29.17
C HIS A 463 30.83 -19.40 28.78
N THR A 464 29.54 -19.69 29.01
CA THR A 464 28.83 -20.88 28.50
C THR A 464 28.56 -20.75 26.99
N THR A 465 27.91 -21.75 26.40
CA THR A 465 27.47 -21.70 25.00
C THR A 465 26.33 -20.70 24.81
N GLU A 466 26.32 -20.06 23.65
CA GLU A 466 25.21 -19.24 23.16
C GLU A 466 25.07 -19.46 21.64
N ASP A 467 23.90 -19.10 21.10
CA ASP A 467 23.67 -18.94 19.68
C ASP A 467 23.96 -17.50 19.22
N ILE A 468 24.50 -17.36 18.02
CA ILE A 468 24.87 -16.09 17.40
C ILE A 468 24.13 -15.94 16.09
N ASN A 469 23.28 -14.92 16.02
CA ASN A 469 22.69 -14.45 14.77
C ASN A 469 23.71 -13.58 14.05
N PHE A 470 23.89 -13.79 12.74
CA PHE A 470 24.83 -13.02 11.94
C PHE A 470 24.31 -12.73 10.53
N LEU A 471 24.76 -11.60 9.99
CA LEU A 471 24.59 -11.21 8.59
C LEU A 471 25.98 -10.94 8.01
N ALA A 472 26.35 -11.69 6.98
CA ALA A 472 27.55 -11.47 6.18
C ALA A 472 27.13 -11.03 4.77
N LEU A 473 27.51 -9.82 4.35
CA LEU A 473 27.04 -9.20 3.11
C LEU A 473 28.21 -8.67 2.28
N GLU A 474 28.32 -9.07 1.02
CA GLU A 474 29.41 -8.65 0.11
C GLU A 474 29.18 -7.31 -0.59
N ALA A 475 28.56 -6.35 0.11
CA ALA A 475 28.22 -5.04 -0.46
C ALA A 475 29.01 -3.88 0.16
N ASP A 476 28.95 -2.74 -0.52
CA ASP A 476 29.43 -1.43 -0.06
C ASP A 476 28.55 -0.35 -0.71
N GLY A 477 28.09 0.61 0.09
CA GLY A 477 27.19 1.68 -0.36
C GLY A 477 25.71 1.27 -0.29
N ASN A 478 24.92 1.90 -1.15
CA ASN A 478 23.46 1.82 -1.13
C ASN A 478 22.95 0.49 -1.65
N LEU A 479 21.84 0.04 -1.07
CA LEU A 479 21.10 -1.16 -1.45
C LEU A 479 19.62 -0.82 -1.55
N THR A 480 18.94 -1.44 -2.49
CA THR A 480 17.54 -1.23 -2.84
C THR A 480 16.66 -2.36 -2.32
N GLY A 481 15.38 -2.09 -2.25
CA GLY A 481 14.37 -3.09 -1.95
C GLY A 481 13.01 -2.50 -2.22
N SER A 482 12.03 -3.38 -2.31
CA SER A 482 10.67 -3.01 -2.68
C SER A 482 9.80 -3.05 -1.43
N VAL A 483 8.84 -2.12 -1.33
CA VAL A 483 7.77 -2.24 -0.34
C VAL A 483 6.99 -3.51 -0.67
N ASP A 484 6.93 -4.42 0.28
CA ASP A 484 6.14 -5.64 0.17
C ASP A 484 4.74 -5.37 0.73
N SER A 485 3.83 -4.95 -0.15
CA SER A 485 2.41 -4.73 0.16
C SER A 485 1.63 -6.03 0.43
N LEU A 486 2.28 -7.20 0.40
CA LEU A 486 1.67 -8.53 0.55
C LEU A 486 2.12 -9.26 1.83
N THR A 487 2.91 -8.63 2.70
CA THR A 487 3.37 -9.25 3.95
C THR A 487 2.46 -8.95 5.14
N GLY A 488 1.37 -9.72 5.24
CA GLY A 488 0.97 -10.43 6.47
C GLY A 488 0.70 -9.66 7.78
N LEU A 489 0.62 -8.33 7.82
CA LEU A 489 0.08 -7.52 8.92
C LEU A 489 -0.64 -6.26 8.37
N ALA A 490 -1.11 -5.38 9.26
CA ALA A 490 -1.67 -4.06 8.97
C ALA A 490 -0.82 -3.23 8.00
N ASP A 491 -1.09 -3.33 6.69
CA ASP A 491 -0.47 -2.49 5.67
C ASP A 491 -1.12 -1.10 5.69
N SER A 492 -0.35 -0.07 6.02
CA SER A 492 -0.88 1.28 6.17
C SER A 492 -0.84 2.02 4.84
N GLN A 493 -1.98 2.01 4.14
CA GLN A 493 -2.16 2.78 2.90
C GLN A 493 -2.83 4.12 3.24
N ALA A 494 -2.34 5.21 2.67
CA ALA A 494 -2.86 6.55 2.92
C ALA A 494 -3.28 7.21 1.61
N GLY A 495 -4.52 7.70 1.58
CA GLY A 495 -5.03 8.44 0.44
C GLY A 495 -4.29 9.75 0.21
N THR A 496 -4.23 10.14 -1.05
CA THR A 496 -3.77 11.44 -1.52
C THR A 496 -4.96 12.41 -1.62
N VAL A 497 -4.80 13.49 -2.38
CA VAL A 497 -5.92 14.39 -2.71
C VAL A 497 -6.63 14.00 -4.01
N ASN A 498 -6.01 13.11 -4.79
CA ASN A 498 -6.55 12.56 -6.02
C ASN A 498 -7.49 11.39 -5.69
N ALA A 499 -8.10 10.75 -6.70
CA ALA A 499 -8.72 9.47 -6.45
C ALA A 499 -7.64 8.42 -6.27
N ASP A 500 -7.70 7.64 -5.20
CA ASP A 500 -6.74 6.57 -4.95
C ASP A 500 -7.39 5.21 -5.18
N ILE A 501 -6.60 4.24 -5.66
CA ILE A 501 -7.00 2.84 -5.77
C ILE A 501 -6.23 2.06 -4.70
N PHE A 502 -6.92 1.65 -3.64
CA PHE A 502 -6.38 0.77 -2.61
C PHE A 502 -6.59 -0.68 -3.04
N VAL A 503 -5.51 -1.40 -3.37
CA VAL A 503 -5.61 -2.75 -3.93
C VAL A 503 -5.48 -3.81 -2.83
N LEU A 504 -6.59 -4.48 -2.52
CA LEU A 504 -6.67 -5.53 -1.48
C LEU A 504 -6.82 -6.94 -2.10
N GLY A 505 -6.79 -7.04 -3.43
CA GLY A 505 -6.79 -8.27 -4.19
C GLY A 505 -6.79 -8.02 -5.69
N ASP A 506 -6.41 -9.04 -6.45
CA ASP A 506 -6.43 -9.04 -7.92
C ASP A 506 -7.35 -10.13 -8.48
N ALA A 507 -7.33 -10.35 -9.80
CA ALA A 507 -8.16 -11.38 -10.45
C ALA A 507 -7.79 -12.83 -10.03
N SER A 508 -6.63 -13.02 -9.38
CA SER A 508 -6.11 -14.32 -8.99
C SER A 508 -6.37 -14.64 -7.52
N GLU A 509 -6.19 -13.68 -6.61
CA GLU A 509 -6.33 -13.90 -5.16
C GLU A 509 -6.61 -12.63 -4.34
N SER A 510 -7.07 -12.84 -3.11
CA SER A 510 -7.10 -11.82 -2.06
C SER A 510 -5.71 -11.70 -1.45
N PHE A 511 -5.23 -10.47 -1.26
CA PHE A 511 -3.87 -10.21 -0.76
C PHE A 511 -3.71 -10.39 0.74
N TYR A 512 -4.83 -10.31 1.46
CA TYR A 512 -4.92 -10.54 2.89
C TYR A 512 -5.78 -11.79 3.09
N ASP A 513 -5.15 -12.93 3.42
CA ASP A 513 -5.83 -14.24 3.47
C ASP A 513 -5.32 -15.18 4.58
N ASN A 514 -4.53 -14.69 5.55
CA ASN A 514 -3.90 -15.51 6.60
C ASN A 514 -4.82 -15.92 7.79
N TYR A 515 -6.13 -15.98 7.59
CA TYR A 515 -7.15 -16.41 8.57
C TYR A 515 -7.31 -15.51 9.80
N GLY A 516 -8.37 -14.70 9.83
CA GLY A 516 -8.93 -14.04 11.00
C GLY A 516 -8.71 -12.53 11.06
N GLN A 517 -7.78 -12.08 11.91
CA GLN A 517 -7.39 -10.66 12.08
C GLN A 517 -5.86 -10.56 12.07
N GLN A 518 -5.22 -11.48 11.35
CA GLN A 518 -3.77 -11.61 11.36
C GLN A 518 -3.15 -10.67 10.34
N ASP A 519 -3.80 -10.43 9.20
CA ASP A 519 -3.37 -9.55 8.13
C ASP A 519 -4.57 -8.76 7.59
N TYR A 520 -4.39 -7.47 7.30
CA TYR A 520 -5.42 -6.63 6.66
C TYR A 520 -4.81 -5.29 6.22
N ALA A 521 -5.35 -4.59 5.23
CA ALA A 521 -4.93 -3.22 4.93
C ALA A 521 -5.56 -2.21 5.92
N GLU A 522 -4.79 -1.30 6.53
CA GLU A 522 -5.31 -0.09 7.17
C GLU A 522 -5.33 1.10 6.18
N ILE A 523 -6.51 1.45 5.71
CA ILE A 523 -6.71 2.53 4.73
C ILE A 523 -7.06 3.82 5.46
N SER A 524 -6.15 4.79 5.41
CA SER A 524 -6.31 6.13 5.98
C SER A 524 -6.60 7.17 4.90
N ASP A 525 -7.22 8.28 5.31
CA ASP A 525 -7.58 9.41 4.42
C ASP A 525 -8.50 9.07 3.22
N PHE A 526 -9.22 7.95 3.28
CA PHE A 526 -10.19 7.53 2.25
C PHE A 526 -11.29 8.57 1.96
N ASP A 527 -11.35 9.07 0.73
CA ASP A 527 -12.38 9.96 0.21
C ASP A 527 -13.52 9.18 -0.47
N LEU A 528 -14.65 9.09 0.23
CA LEU A 528 -15.90 8.49 -0.26
C LEU A 528 -16.38 9.02 -1.62
N ALA A 529 -15.95 10.21 -2.04
CA ALA A 529 -16.38 10.80 -3.31
C ALA A 529 -15.62 10.26 -4.53
N GLN A 530 -14.40 9.74 -4.35
CA GLN A 530 -13.51 9.45 -5.48
C GLN A 530 -12.70 8.16 -5.32
N ASP A 531 -12.37 7.76 -4.10
CA ASP A 531 -11.47 6.61 -3.88
C ASP A 531 -12.16 5.27 -4.11
N ILE A 532 -11.34 4.30 -4.47
CA ILE A 532 -11.74 2.94 -4.81
C ILE A 532 -10.95 1.96 -3.93
N ILE A 533 -11.65 0.96 -3.42
CA ILE A 533 -11.08 -0.24 -2.82
C ILE A 533 -11.30 -1.38 -3.80
N GLN A 534 -10.21 -1.96 -4.29
CA GLN A 534 -10.26 -3.12 -5.18
C GLN A 534 -10.17 -4.41 -4.38
N LEU A 535 -11.07 -5.36 -4.66
CA LEU A 535 -11.17 -6.64 -3.97
C LEU A 535 -11.27 -7.79 -4.97
N HIS A 536 -10.70 -8.94 -4.62
CA HIS A 536 -10.87 -10.18 -5.36
C HIS A 536 -12.30 -10.72 -5.26
N GLY A 537 -12.84 -11.23 -6.37
CA GLY A 537 -14.06 -12.05 -6.40
C GLY A 537 -15.33 -11.25 -6.71
N LEU A 538 -16.43 -11.56 -6.02
CA LEU A 538 -17.73 -10.89 -6.21
C LEU A 538 -18.12 -10.08 -4.97
N ALA A 539 -18.98 -9.07 -5.14
CA ALA A 539 -19.56 -8.32 -4.01
C ALA A 539 -20.24 -9.22 -2.96
N ASP A 540 -20.82 -10.35 -3.41
CA ASP A 540 -21.45 -11.34 -2.52
C ASP A 540 -20.44 -12.15 -1.69
N ASP A 541 -19.15 -12.14 -2.06
CA ASP A 541 -18.07 -12.80 -1.32
C ASP A 541 -17.58 -11.94 -0.15
N CYS A 542 -17.86 -10.63 -0.14
CA CYS A 542 -17.45 -9.71 0.91
C CYS A 542 -18.63 -9.19 1.76
N TYR A 543 -18.34 -8.58 2.92
CA TYR A 543 -19.28 -7.76 3.68
C TYR A 543 -18.58 -6.72 4.55
N LEU A 544 -19.31 -5.68 4.95
CA LEU A 544 -18.81 -4.63 5.84
C LEU A 544 -19.23 -4.90 7.29
N GLY A 545 -18.28 -4.85 8.22
CA GLY A 545 -18.48 -5.14 9.64
C GLY A 545 -17.76 -4.15 10.55
N SER A 546 -17.97 -4.27 11.87
CA SER A 546 -17.26 -3.43 12.84
C SER A 546 -15.75 -3.70 12.79
N SER A 547 -14.94 -2.64 12.76
CA SER A 547 -13.48 -2.76 12.85
C SER A 547 -13.05 -3.32 14.22
N PRO A 548 -11.99 -4.14 14.28
CA PRO A 548 -11.39 -4.56 15.54
C PRO A 548 -10.51 -3.48 16.20
N THR A 549 -10.05 -2.47 15.45
CA THR A 549 -9.07 -1.48 15.91
C THR A 549 -9.65 -0.10 16.25
N GLY A 550 -10.89 0.22 15.84
CA GLY A 550 -11.50 1.51 16.10
C GLY A 550 -13.03 1.50 16.06
N ILE A 551 -13.68 2.33 16.91
CA ILE A 551 -15.15 2.42 16.97
C ILE A 551 -15.76 3.18 15.78
N ASP A 552 -14.97 4.04 15.15
CA ASP A 552 -15.36 4.88 14.02
C ASP A 552 -14.77 4.35 12.71
N ASP A 553 -14.13 3.18 12.73
CA ASP A 553 -13.52 2.52 11.57
C ASP A 553 -14.45 1.42 11.02
N GLN A 554 -14.34 1.13 9.71
CA GLN A 554 -15.11 0.09 9.02
C GLN A 554 -14.20 -1.08 8.66
N GLY A 555 -14.50 -2.28 9.14
CA GLY A 555 -13.86 -3.50 8.67
C GLY A 555 -14.51 -4.03 7.39
N ILE A 556 -13.68 -4.51 6.47
CA ILE A 556 -14.05 -5.19 5.23
C ILE A 556 -13.69 -6.66 5.39
N PHE A 557 -14.66 -7.54 5.22
CA PHE A 557 -14.48 -8.97 5.48
C PHE A 557 -14.75 -9.81 4.25
N LEU A 558 -13.87 -10.77 3.96
CA LEU A 558 -14.04 -11.80 2.95
C LEU A 558 -14.65 -13.06 3.58
N LYS A 559 -15.71 -13.58 2.97
CA LYS A 559 -16.43 -14.77 3.45
C LYS A 559 -15.66 -16.03 3.09
N VAL A 560 -15.32 -16.85 4.10
CA VAL A 560 -14.58 -18.09 3.87
C VAL A 560 -15.41 -19.31 4.27
N ALA A 561 -15.76 -20.12 3.27
CA ALA A 561 -16.68 -21.24 3.46
C ALA A 561 -16.15 -22.29 4.46
N GLY A 562 -16.77 -22.34 5.64
CA GLY A 562 -16.48 -23.34 6.68
C GLY A 562 -15.39 -22.92 7.68
N MET A 563 -14.96 -21.66 7.67
CA MET A 563 -14.02 -21.06 8.62
C MET A 563 -14.59 -19.73 9.16
N GLU A 564 -13.85 -19.04 10.02
CA GLU A 564 -14.17 -17.65 10.38
C GLU A 564 -13.93 -16.76 9.15
N ASP A 565 -14.73 -15.71 9.00
CA ASP A 565 -14.58 -14.75 7.90
C ASP A 565 -13.30 -13.93 8.09
N GLU A 566 -12.61 -13.63 6.99
CA GLU A 566 -11.31 -12.96 6.96
C GLU A 566 -11.48 -11.45 7.04
N LEU A 567 -10.67 -10.75 7.83
CA LEU A 567 -10.59 -9.29 7.77
C LEU A 567 -9.55 -8.93 6.70
N VAL A 568 -9.97 -8.28 5.61
CA VAL A 568 -9.04 -7.93 4.51
C VAL A 568 -8.66 -6.45 4.50
N GLY A 569 -9.44 -5.61 5.16
CA GLY A 569 -9.17 -4.19 5.25
C GLY A 569 -9.92 -3.48 6.37
N VAL A 570 -9.37 -2.37 6.85
CA VAL A 570 -9.96 -1.46 7.82
C VAL A 570 -9.83 -0.04 7.29
N VAL A 571 -10.95 0.58 6.97
CA VAL A 571 -10.99 1.98 6.54
C VAL A 571 -11.14 2.87 7.77
N LYS A 572 -10.15 3.72 8.02
CA LYS A 572 -10.06 4.56 9.21
C LYS A 572 -11.06 5.72 9.15
N ASN A 573 -11.60 6.09 10.31
CA ASN A 573 -12.46 7.27 10.49
C ASN A 573 -13.76 7.29 9.64
N THR A 574 -14.20 6.14 9.13
CA THR A 574 -15.49 5.98 8.43
C THR A 574 -16.17 4.69 8.86
N ASN A 575 -17.50 4.70 8.97
CA ASN A 575 -18.33 3.52 9.25
C ASN A 575 -19.66 3.52 8.46
N THR A 576 -19.65 4.20 7.31
CA THR A 576 -20.83 4.43 6.45
C THR A 576 -20.63 3.92 5.03
N LEU A 577 -19.61 3.09 4.80
CA LEU A 577 -19.37 2.48 3.49
C LEU A 577 -20.54 1.59 3.08
N ASP A 578 -20.76 1.49 1.77
CA ASP A 578 -21.71 0.57 1.16
C ASP A 578 -20.96 -0.29 0.14
N ILE A 579 -20.95 -1.61 0.35
CA ILE A 579 -20.23 -2.57 -0.50
C ILE A 579 -20.70 -2.56 -1.96
N ASN A 580 -21.88 -1.98 -2.22
CA ASN A 580 -22.46 -1.85 -3.56
C ASN A 580 -22.25 -0.44 -4.16
N SER A 581 -21.51 0.45 -3.48
CA SER A 581 -21.19 1.78 -4.01
C SER A 581 -20.10 1.70 -5.08
N SER A 582 -19.85 2.82 -5.75
CA SER A 582 -18.74 2.97 -6.70
C SER A 582 -17.36 2.95 -6.05
N ASN A 583 -17.28 2.99 -4.70
CA ASN A 583 -16.03 2.91 -3.95
C ASN A 583 -15.47 1.49 -3.89
N PHE A 584 -16.19 0.49 -4.38
CA PHE A 584 -15.70 -0.89 -4.42
C PHE A 584 -15.63 -1.38 -5.87
N ALA A 585 -14.45 -1.86 -6.24
CA ALA A 585 -14.20 -2.57 -7.48
C ALA A 585 -13.94 -4.05 -7.17
N PHE A 586 -14.53 -4.94 -7.97
CA PHE A 586 -14.39 -6.38 -7.80
C PHE A 586 -13.78 -6.98 -9.08
N VAL A 587 -12.69 -7.72 -8.93
CA VAL A 587 -11.87 -8.28 -10.02
C VAL A 587 -11.83 -9.81 -10.01
#